data_AF-A0A5C7XLB8-F1
#
_entry.id   AF-A0A5C7XLB8-F1
#
_cell.length_a   1.000
_cell.length_b   1.000
_cell.length_c   1.000
_cell.angle_alpha   90.00
_cell.angle_beta   90.00
_cell.angle_gamma   90.00
#
_symmetry.space_group_name_H-M   'P 1'
#
loop_
_entity.id
_entity.type
_entity.pdbx_description
1 polymer ?
#
loop_
_entity_poly.entity_id
_entity_poly.type
_entity_poly.pdbx_seq_one_letter_code
_entity_poly.pdbx_strand_id
1 'polypeptide(L)' 'MQTREVTRRLVPIEDAQVELGGISRTTLYRLIDDGHLIRARIGRRAFITGESLANYINGLTA' A
#
# COMPACT_ATOMS: atom_id res chain seq x y z
N MET A 1 21.06 -18.11 -4.35
CA MET A 1 19.64 -18.37 -4.66
C MET A 1 18.92 -17.04 -4.60
N GLN A 2 18.47 -16.49 -5.74
CA GLN A 2 17.65 -15.28 -5.72
C GLN A 2 16.26 -15.67 -5.21
N THR A 3 15.97 -15.35 -3.95
CA THR A 3 14.61 -15.41 -3.41
C THR A 3 13.77 -14.46 -4.24
N ARG A 4 12.90 -14.98 -5.11
CA ARG A 4 11.85 -14.17 -5.73
C ARG A 4 10.96 -13.69 -4.60
N GLU A 5 11.13 -12.43 -4.18
CA GLU A 5 10.19 -11.79 -3.28
C GLU A 5 8.82 -11.85 -3.93
N VAL A 6 7.91 -12.60 -3.31
CA VAL A 6 6.51 -12.64 -3.73
C VAL A 6 5.91 -11.32 -3.26
N THR A 7 6.11 -10.26 -4.02
CA THR A 7 5.46 -8.97 -3.76
C THR A 7 3.96 -9.24 -3.79
N ARG A 8 3.28 -9.11 -2.64
CA ARG A 8 1.82 -9.18 -2.58
C ARG A 8 1.29 -8.13 -3.56
N ARG A 9 0.73 -8.57 -4.69
CA ARG A 9 0.33 -7.62 -5.76
C ARG A 9 -0.76 -6.67 -5.28
N LEU A 10 -1.60 -7.14 -4.36
CA LEU A 10 -2.72 -6.40 -3.80
C LEU A 10 -2.76 -6.59 -2.29
N VAL A 11 -2.77 -5.47 -1.58
CA VAL A 11 -2.77 -5.37 -0.12
C VAL A 11 -4.13 -4.78 0.30
N PRO A 12 -4.91 -5.48 1.15
CA PRO A 12 -6.13 -4.91 1.73
C PRO A 12 -5.87 -3.58 2.43
N ILE A 13 -6.90 -2.73 2.54
CA ILE A 13 -6.80 -1.44 3.24
C ILE A 13 -6.33 -1.61 4.69
N GLU A 14 -6.87 -2.58 5.43
CA GLU A 14 -6.43 -2.85 6.80
C GLU A 14 -4.95 -3.23 6.90
N ASP A 15 -4.46 -4.09 6.01
CA ASP A 15 -3.07 -4.53 5.99
C ASP A 15 -2.13 -3.39 5.61
N ALA A 16 -2.53 -2.55 4.64
CA ALA A 16 -1.77 -1.38 4.24
C ALA A 16 -1.63 -0.36 5.39
N GLN A 17 -2.65 -0.21 6.24
CA GLN A 17 -2.53 0.61 7.45
C GLN A 17 -1.47 0.06 8.40
N VAL A 18 -1.46 -1.25 8.63
CA VAL A 18 -0.49 -1.91 9.52
C VAL A 18 0.93 -1.79 8.97
N GLU A 19 1.13 -2.03 7.67
CA GLU A 19 2.44 -1.91 7.03
C GLU A 19 3.01 -0.48 7.08
N LEU A 20 2.15 0.54 7.06
CA LEU A 20 2.53 1.94 7.21
C LEU A 20 2.68 2.39 8.67
N GLY A 21 2.76 1.47 9.63
CA GLY A 21 2.93 1.78 11.05
C GLY A 21 1.62 2.04 11.80
N GLY A 22 0.50 1.49 11.32
CA GLY A 22 -0.80 1.56 11.99
C GLY A 22 -1.55 2.89 11.79
N ILE A 23 -1.34 3.58 10.67
CA ILE A 23 -1.98 4.87 10.39
C ILE A 23 -3.51 4.77 10.30
N SER A 24 -4.21 5.89 10.53
CA SER A 24 -5.67 5.94 10.40
C SER A 24 -6.13 5.77 8.94
N ARG A 25 -7.36 5.27 8.76
CA ARG A 25 -7.98 5.15 7.42
C ARG A 25 -8.02 6.49 6.70
N THR A 26 -8.34 7.57 7.40
CA THR A 26 -8.37 8.92 6.82
C THR A 26 -7.01 9.33 6.26
N THR A 27 -5.93 9.02 6.98
CA THR A 27 -4.57 9.30 6.50
C THR A 27 -4.23 8.46 5.28
N LEU A 28 -4.57 7.17 5.30
CA LEU A 28 -4.37 6.29 4.15
C LEU A 28 -5.13 6.81 2.91
N TYR A 29 -6.40 7.21 3.05
CA TYR A 29 -7.15 7.78 1.94
C TYR A 29 -6.57 9.10 1.45
N ARG A 30 -6.05 9.94 2.36
CA ARG A 30 -5.33 11.15 1.95
C ARG A 30 -4.10 10.82 1.11
N LEU A 31 -3.31 9.82 1.48
CA LEU A 31 -2.16 9.38 0.67
C LEU A 31 -2.57 8.82 -0.71
N ILE A 32 -3.76 8.21 -0.81
CA ILE A 32 -4.32 7.78 -2.09
C ILE A 32 -4.71 9.01 -2.93
N ASP A 33 -5.40 9.98 -2.33
CA ASP A 33 -5.86 11.19 -3.01
C ASP A 33 -4.69 12.10 -3.43
N ASP A 34 -3.62 12.14 -2.63
CA ASP A 34 -2.37 12.84 -2.90
C ASP A 34 -1.52 12.12 -3.97
N GLY A 35 -1.92 10.92 -4.41
CA GLY A 35 -1.25 10.15 -5.46
C GLY A 35 -0.03 9.34 -5.00
N HIS A 36 0.24 9.28 -3.70
CA HIS A 36 1.33 8.48 -3.14
C HIS A 36 1.05 6.97 -3.16
N LEU A 37 -0.23 6.58 -3.03
CA LEU A 37 -0.65 5.18 -3.03
C LEU A 37 -1.62 4.90 -4.18
N ILE A 38 -1.41 3.80 -4.90
CA ILE A 38 -2.28 3.37 -6.00
C ILE A 38 -3.33 2.40 -5.45
N ARG A 39 -4.60 2.82 -5.56
CA ARG A 39 -5.76 2.01 -5.18
C ARG A 39 -6.25 1.16 -6.34
N ALA A 40 -6.36 -0.15 -6.12
CA ALA A 40 -7.06 -1.09 -6.98
C ALA A 40 -8.45 -1.41 -6.43
N ARG A 41 -9.50 -1.25 -7.22
CA ARG A 41 -10.88 -1.59 -6.84
C ARG A 41 -11.28 -2.93 -7.43
N ILE A 42 -11.64 -3.90 -6.59
CA ILE A 42 -12.14 -5.21 -7.02
C ILE A 42 -13.52 -5.43 -6.42
N GLY A 43 -14.54 -5.25 -7.25
CA GLY A 43 -15.94 -5.24 -6.82
C GLY A 43 -16.18 -4.20 -5.72
N ARG A 44 -16.65 -4.68 -4.56
CA ARG A 44 -16.94 -3.83 -3.38
C ARG A 44 -15.71 -3.58 -2.48
N ARG A 45 -14.60 -4.26 -2.71
CA ARG A 45 -13.38 -4.15 -1.89
C ARG A 45 -12.36 -3.22 -2.54
N ALA A 46 -11.67 -2.45 -1.72
CA ALA A 46 -10.53 -1.64 -2.13
C ALA A 46 -9.24 -2.30 -1.64
N PHE A 47 -8.22 -2.21 -2.48
CA PHE A 47 -6.88 -2.70 -2.23
C PHE A 47 -5.88 -1.61 -2.61
N ILE A 48 -4.68 -1.68 -2.06
CA ILE A 48 -3.51 -0.92 -2.45
C ILE A 48 -2.59 -1.86 -3.22
N THR A 49 -1.99 -1.40 -4.31
CA THR A 49 -0.99 -2.20 -5.02
C THR A 49 0.26 -2.32 -4.15
N GLY A 50 0.81 -3.52 -3.98
CA GLY A 50 2.04 -3.70 -3.19
C GLY A 50 3.23 -2.90 -3.73
N GLU A 51 3.29 -2.68 -5.04
CA GLU A 51 4.33 -1.86 -5.68
C GLU A 51 4.32 -0.41 -5.21
N SER A 52 3.18 0.30 -5.29
CA SER A 52 3.10 1.69 -4.81
C SER A 52 3.34 1.80 -3.30
N LEU A 53 2.90 0.80 -2.52
CA LEU A 53 3.14 0.76 -1.09
C LEU A 53 4.64 0.62 -0.77
N ALA A 54 5.32 -0.33 -1.42
CA ALA A 54 6.76 -0.51 -1.27
C ALA A 54 7.55 0.72 -1.72
N ASN A 55 7.19 1.31 -2.87
CA ASN A 55 7.82 2.52 -3.38
C ASN A 55 7.68 3.69 -2.40
N TYR A 56 6.50 3.86 -1.79
CA TYR A 56 6.28 4.90 -0.78
C TYR A 56 7.15 4.68 0.46
N ILE A 57 7.19 3.45 1.00
CA ILE A 57 8.01 3.12 2.18
C ILE A 57 9.49 3.35 1.89
N ASN A 58 9.98 2.89 0.73
CA ASN A 58 11.37 3.08 0.32
C ASN A 58 11.74 4.56 0.16
N GLY A 59 10.78 5.41 -0.21
CA GLY A 59 10.98 6.86 -0.27
C GLY A 59 11.09 7.54 1.09
N LEU A 60 10.60 6.92 2.18
CA LEU A 60 10.71 7.45 3.54
C LEU A 60 12.03 7.09 4.23
N THR A 61 12.67 5.99 3.81
CA THR A 61 13.92 5.49 4.40
C THR A 61 15.18 5.94 3.65
N ALA A 62 15.01 6.70 2.55
CA ALA A 62 16.08 7.23 1.71
C ALA A 62 16.74 8.51 2.27
#